data_AF-A0A2U2JAI8-F1
#
_entry.id   AF-A0A2U2JAI8-F1
#
_cell.length_a   1.000
_cell.length_b   1.000
_cell.length_c   1.000
_cell.angle_alpha   90.00
_cell.angle_beta   90.00
_cell.angle_gamma   90.00
#
_symmetry.space_group_name_H-M   'P 1'
#
loop_
_entity.id
_entity.type
_entity.pdbx_description
1 polymer ?
#
loop_
_entity_poly.entity_id
_entity_poly.type
_entity_poly.pdbx_seq_one_letter_code
_entity_poly.pdbx_strand_id
1 'polypeptide(L)'
;MTKNKEIALLQKNQKALKKEIIEIKKKLPTYIIGAILFTFVGLFFLENNFYDFFGNGVDIILYGVILSATICLILVYVTYLKINKKKKESKAIGTKVYNIMKLADDSKNG
;
A
#
# COMPACT_ATOMS: atom_id res chain seq x y z
N MET A 1 -26.33 -18.05 -18.16
CA MET A 1 -24.92 -17.73 -18.46
C MET A 1 -24.09 -18.98 -18.28
N THR A 2 -23.14 -19.28 -19.17
CA THR A 2 -22.26 -20.46 -19.02
C THR A 2 -21.28 -20.24 -17.87
N LYS A 3 -21.19 -21.18 -16.91
CA LYS A 3 -20.29 -21.15 -15.74
C LYS A 3 -18.84 -20.74 -16.09
N ASN A 4 -18.37 -21.09 -17.29
CA ASN A 4 -17.06 -20.69 -17.82
C ASN A 4 -16.89 -19.18 -18.03
N LYS A 5 -17.94 -18.46 -18.45
CA LYS A 5 -17.90 -16.99 -18.59
C LYS A 5 -17.77 -16.30 -17.22
N GLU A 6 -18.42 -16.84 -16.20
CA GLU A 6 -18.35 -16.34 -14.83
C GLU A 6 -16.96 -16.56 -14.21
N ILE A 7 -16.40 -17.77 -14.38
CA ILE A 7 -15.02 -18.09 -13.97
C ILE A 7 -14.01 -17.16 -14.65
N ALA A 8 -14.14 -16.94 -15.96
CA ALA A 8 -13.25 -16.06 -16.72
C ALA A 8 -13.30 -14.60 -16.21
N LEU A 9 -14.49 -14.11 -15.87
CA LEU A 9 -14.67 -12.77 -15.32
C LEU A 9 -14.03 -12.64 -13.93
N LEU A 10 -14.24 -13.63 -13.05
CA LEU A 10 -13.62 -13.68 -11.72
C LEU A 10 -12.08 -13.74 -11.80
N GLN A 11 -11.53 -14.53 -12.71
CA GLN A 11 -10.07 -14.59 -12.94
C GLN A 11 -9.50 -13.27 -13.48
N LYS A 12 -10.22 -12.61 -14.39
CA LYS A 12 -9.84 -11.27 -14.89
C LYS A 12 -9.79 -10.25 -13.75
N ASN A 13 -10.81 -10.25 -12.89
CA ASN A 13 -10.86 -9.38 -11.71
C ASN A 13 -9.73 -9.69 -10.72
N GLN A 14 -9.41 -10.97 -10.51
CA GLN A 14 -8.29 -11.37 -9.66
C GLN A 14 -6.94 -10.88 -10.21
N LYS A 15 -6.72 -10.97 -11.53
CA LYS A 15 -5.52 -10.44 -12.19
C LYS A 15 -5.42 -8.91 -12.05
N ALA A 16 -6.53 -8.19 -12.22
CA ALA A 16 -6.57 -6.74 -12.05
C ALA A 16 -6.18 -6.33 -10.63
N LEU A 17 -6.77 -6.96 -9.61
CA LEU A 17 -6.43 -6.71 -8.20
C LEU A 17 -4.95 -7.00 -7.90
N LYS A 18 -4.39 -8.09 -8.44
CA LYS A 18 -2.96 -8.39 -8.28
C LYS A 18 -2.08 -7.32 -8.94
N LYS A 19 -2.45 -6.84 -10.13
CA LYS A 19 -1.73 -5.79 -10.85
C LYS A 19 -1.71 -4.48 -10.06
N GLU A 20 -2.86 -4.07 -9.54
CA GLU A 20 -2.96 -2.87 -8.69
C GLU A 20 -2.09 -2.98 -7.43
N ILE A 21 -2.06 -4.15 -6.78
CA ILE A 21 -1.18 -4.38 -5.62
C ILE A 21 0.29 -4.21 -6.00
N ILE A 22 0.71 -4.74 -7.16
CA ILE A 22 2.09 -4.62 -7.65
C ILE A 22 2.43 -3.15 -7.93
N GLU A 23 1.52 -2.41 -8.58
CA GLU A 23 1.74 -0.99 -8.89
C GLU A 23 1.86 -0.14 -7.62
N ILE A 24 1.02 -0.39 -6.61
CA ILE A 24 1.12 0.29 -5.30
C ILE A 24 2.45 -0.07 -4.64
N LYS A 25 2.84 -1.35 -4.65
CA LYS A 25 4.11 -1.80 -4.07
C LYS A 25 5.33 -1.22 -4.79
N LYS A 26 5.27 -0.98 -6.10
CA LYS A 26 6.37 -0.36 -6.86
C LYS A 26 6.62 1.09 -6.45
N LYS A 27 5.59 1.81 -6.00
CA LYS A 27 5.71 3.21 -5.55
C LYS A 27 6.17 3.33 -4.10
N LEU A 28 5.99 2.28 -3.29
CA LEU A 28 6.35 2.25 -1.88
C LEU A 28 7.84 2.58 -1.61
N PRO A 29 8.81 1.99 -2.33
CA PRO A 29 10.24 2.30 -2.15
C PRO A 29 10.54 3.77 -2.38
N THR A 30 9.93 4.39 -3.39
CA THR A 30 10.12 5.82 -3.69
C THR A 30 9.66 6.70 -2.53
N TYR A 31 8.51 6.39 -1.92
CA TYR A 31 8.04 7.10 -0.73
C TYR A 31 8.96 6.89 0.48
N ILE A 32 9.48 5.67 0.68
CA ILE A 32 10.41 5.37 1.77
C ILE A 32 11.72 6.14 1.60
N ILE A 33 12.29 6.16 0.39
CA ILE A 33 13.52 6.90 0.09
C ILE A 33 13.29 8.40 0.30
N GLY A 34 12.17 8.94 -0.17
CA GLY A 34 11.82 10.35 0.05
C GLY A 34 11.68 10.70 1.53
N ALA A 35 11.06 9.82 2.32
CA ALA A 35 10.93 10.02 3.76
C ALA A 35 12.29 9.97 4.48
N ILE A 36 13.18 9.05 4.10
CA ILE A 36 14.54 8.96 4.65
C ILE A 36 15.32 10.23 4.33
N LEU A 37 15.34 10.67 3.07
CA LEU A 37 16.01 11.91 2.66
C LEU A 37 15.46 13.12 3.41
N PHE A 38 14.13 13.23 3.50
CA PHE A 38 13.48 14.30 4.25
C PHE A 38 13.89 14.30 5.74
N THR A 39 13.99 13.12 6.35
CA THR A 39 14.43 12.97 7.75
C THR A 39 15.90 13.38 7.91
N PHE A 40 16.78 12.98 6.99
CA PHE A 40 18.19 13.39 6.99
C PHE A 40 18.35 14.90 6.89
N VAL A 41 17.61 15.54 5.98
CA VAL A 41 17.58 17.00 5.87
C VAL A 41 17.04 17.61 7.17
N GLY A 42 15.92 17.12 7.69
CA GLY A 42 15.36 17.61 8.96
C GLY A 42 16.34 17.50 10.14
N LEU A 43 17.08 16.40 10.25
CA LEU A 43 18.10 16.21 11.29
C LEU A 43 19.30 17.14 11.11
N PHE A 44 19.71 17.43 9.87
CA PHE A 44 20.77 18.41 9.59
C PHE A 44 20.38 19.82 10.04
N PHE A 45 19.12 20.20 9.88
CA PHE A 45 18.57 21.47 10.38
C PHE A 45 18.44 21.52 11.92
N LEU A 46 18.56 20.38 12.60
CA LEU A 46 18.45 20.24 14.05
C LEU A 46 19.81 20.34 14.76
N GLU A 47 20.91 20.38 14.02
CA GLU A 47 22.26 20.49 14.56
C GLU A 47 22.48 21.87 15.22
N ASN A 48 23.26 21.93 16.31
CA ASN A 48 23.40 23.13 17.15
C ASN A 48 23.75 24.42 16.38
N ASN A 49 24.51 24.31 15.28
CA ASN A 49 24.83 25.46 14.42
C ASN A 49 23.60 26.12 13.78
N PHE A 50 22.52 25.36 13.55
CA PHE A 50 21.26 25.89 13.05
C PHE A 50 20.46 26.60 14.14
N TYR A 51 20.57 26.12 15.39
CA TYR A 51 19.91 26.73 16.55
C TYR A 51 20.43 28.14 16.81
N ASP A 52 21.75 28.32 16.70
CA ASP A 52 22.40 29.63 16.82
C ASP A 52 22.10 30.56 15.63
N PHE A 53 21.84 30.02 14.44
CA PHE A 53 21.56 30.80 13.23
C PHE A 53 20.10 31.29 13.13
N PHE A 54 19.14 30.48 13.59
CA PHE A 54 17.69 30.76 13.48
C PHE A 54 17.02 31.17 14.80
N GLY A 55 17.70 31.04 15.95
CA GLY A 55 17.15 31.39 17.26
C GLY A 55 15.79 30.70 17.52
N ASN A 56 14.78 31.48 17.94
CA ASN A 56 13.44 30.98 18.27
C ASN A 56 12.63 30.42 17.07
N GLY A 57 13.15 30.54 15.84
CA GLY A 57 12.50 29.99 14.64
C GLY A 57 12.63 28.47 14.48
N VAL A 58 13.55 27.85 15.23
CA VAL A 58 13.85 26.41 15.15
C VAL A 58 12.68 25.57 15.63
N ASP A 59 11.94 26.04 16.63
CA ASP A 59 10.76 25.33 17.15
C ASP A 59 9.69 25.14 16.07
N ILE A 60 9.45 26.15 15.23
CA ILE A 60 8.48 26.08 14.12
C ILE A 60 8.93 25.04 13.09
N ILE A 61 10.22 25.01 12.77
CA ILE A 61 10.81 24.02 11.86
C ILE A 61 10.67 22.62 12.45
N LEU A 62 10.95 22.46 13.75
CA LEU A 62 10.83 21.22 14.48
C LEU A 62 9.39 20.68 14.46
N TYR A 63 8.41 21.51 14.80
CA TYR A 63 7.00 21.16 14.71
C TYR A 63 6.60 20.76 13.29
N GLY A 64 7.11 21.46 12.27
CA GLY A 64 6.89 21.13 10.86
C GLY A 64 7.43 19.75 10.48
N VAL A 65 8.65 19.41 10.93
CA VAL A 65 9.29 18.09 10.69
C VAL A 65 8.51 16.97 11.41
N ILE A 66 8.07 17.20 12.64
CA ILE A 66 7.28 16.22 13.39
C ILE A 66 5.91 15.98 12.72
N LEU A 67 5.25 17.06 12.27
CA LEU A 67 3.98 16.97 11.54
C LEU A 67 4.14 16.22 10.23
N SER A 68 5.15 16.55 9.42
CA SER A 68 5.37 15.90 8.13
C SER A 68 5.75 14.41 8.29
N ALA A 69 6.56 14.07 9.31
CA ALA A 69 6.89 12.69 9.65
C ALA A 69 5.62 11.90 10.02
N THR A 70 4.76 12.50 10.85
CA THR A 70 3.48 11.90 11.25
C THR A 70 2.58 11.66 10.04
N ILE A 71 2.46 12.63 9.13
CA ILE A 71 1.70 12.50 7.88
C ILE A 71 2.27 11.37 7.01
N CYS A 72 3.59 11.28 6.87
CA CYS A 72 4.24 10.20 6.14
C CYS A 72 3.87 8.82 6.71
N LEU A 73 3.94 8.66 8.03
CA LEU A 73 3.57 7.40 8.70
C LEU A 73 2.09 7.04 8.46
N ILE A 74 1.18 8.02 8.53
CA ILE A 74 -0.25 7.82 8.24
C ILE A 74 -0.45 7.34 6.80
N LEU A 75 0.21 7.97 5.82
CA LEU A 75 0.10 7.59 4.41
C LEU A 75 0.60 6.17 4.15
N VAL A 76 1.73 5.78 4.77
CA VAL A 76 2.25 4.42 4.70
C VAL A 76 1.26 3.43 5.31
N TYR A 77 0.70 3.74 6.48
CA TYR A 77 -0.27 2.89 7.17
C TYR A 77 -1.55 2.69 6.35
N VAL A 78 -2.14 3.76 5.82
CA VAL A 78 -3.34 3.69 4.95
C VAL A 78 -3.05 2.87 3.69
N THR A 79 -1.88 3.05 3.09
CA THR A 79 -1.45 2.26 1.92
C THR A 79 -1.33 0.78 2.26
N TYR A 80 -0.76 0.45 3.42
CA TYR A 80 -0.67 -0.92 3.92
C TYR A 80 -2.06 -1.55 4.09
N LEU A 81 -3.00 -0.85 4.73
CA LEU A 81 -4.39 -1.33 4.89
C LEU A 81 -5.06 -1.58 3.53
N LYS A 82 -4.88 -0.66 2.56
CA LYS A 82 -5.44 -0.79 1.21
C LYS A 82 -4.90 -2.02 0.48
N ILE A 83 -3.59 -2.27 0.56
CA ILE A 83 -2.97 -3.48 0.01
C ILE A 83 -3.55 -4.72 0.67
N ASN A 84 -3.69 -4.72 2.00
CA ASN A 84 -4.14 -5.90 2.74
C ASN A 84 -5.61 -6.22 2.44
N LYS A 85 -6.46 -5.21 2.29
CA LYS A 85 -7.85 -5.36 1.83
C LYS A 85 -7.92 -5.99 0.44
N LYS A 86 -7.20 -5.43 -0.54
CA LYS A 86 -7.14 -5.99 -1.92
C LYS A 86 -6.57 -7.40 -1.96
N LYS A 87 -5.61 -7.74 -1.09
CA LYS A 87 -5.07 -9.10 -0.96
C LYS A 87 -6.11 -10.08 -0.42
N LYS A 88 -6.92 -9.67 0.56
CA LYS A 88 -8.05 -10.46 1.07
C LYS A 88 -9.11 -10.69 -0.01
N GLU A 89 -9.48 -9.64 -0.74
CA GLU A 89 -10.43 -9.73 -1.87
C GLU A 89 -9.93 -10.69 -2.96
N SER A 90 -8.65 -10.58 -3.36
CA SER A 90 -8.05 -11.49 -4.34
C SER A 90 -8.03 -12.95 -3.87
N LYS A 91 -7.85 -13.20 -2.57
CA LYS A 91 -7.92 -14.56 -1.99
C LYS A 91 -9.36 -15.09 -1.99
N ALA A 92 -10.33 -14.29 -1.57
CA ALA A 92 -11.73 -14.67 -1.55
C ALA A 92 -12.25 -15.02 -2.97
N ILE A 93 -11.85 -14.26 -3.99
CA ILE A 93 -12.15 -14.59 -5.40
C ILE A 93 -11.52 -15.93 -5.79
N GLY A 94 -10.27 -16.19 -5.37
CA GLY A 94 -9.60 -17.47 -5.62
C GLY A 94 -10.35 -18.66 -5.03
N THR A 95 -10.83 -18.54 -3.78
CA THR A 95 -11.65 -19.56 -3.12
C THR A 95 -12.99 -19.76 -3.83
N LYS A 96 -13.65 -18.68 -4.28
CA LYS A 96 -14.89 -18.79 -5.07
C LYS A 96 -14.67 -19.52 -6.39
N VAL A 97 -13.61 -19.19 -7.13
CA VAL A 97 -13.26 -19.87 -8.39
C VAL A 97 -12.99 -21.35 -8.14
N TYR A 98 -12.23 -21.70 -7.10
CA TYR A 98 -11.94 -23.10 -6.75
C TYR A 98 -13.23 -23.88 -6.44
N ASN A 99 -14.13 -23.33 -5.64
CA ASN A 99 -15.39 -23.98 -5.31
C ASN A 99 -16.26 -24.20 -6.57
N ILE A 100 -16.36 -23.21 -7.47
CA ILE A 100 -17.12 -23.35 -8.71
C ILE A 100 -16.51 -24.43 -9.62
N MET A 101 -15.18 -24.48 -9.71
CA MET A 101 -14.49 -25.50 -10.50
C MET A 101 -14.68 -26.90 -9.91
N LYS A 102 -14.50 -27.07 -8.60
CA LYS A 102 -14.70 -28.35 -7.91
C LYS A 102 -16.14 -28.88 -8.07
N LEU A 103 -17.13 -28.02 -7.84
CA LEU A 103 -18.55 -28.34 -8.02
C LEU A 103 -18.92 -28.68 -9.48
N ALA A 104 -18.19 -28.14 -10.45
CA ALA A 104 -18.39 -28.48 -11.86
C ALA A 104 -17.77 -29.84 -12.24
N ASP A 105 -16.74 -30.27 -11.53
CA ASP A 105 -16.06 -31.56 -11.72
C ASP A 105 -16.86 -32.69 -11.08
N ASP A 106 -17.35 -32.48 -9.85
CA ASP A 106 -18.21 -33.44 -9.13
C ASP A 106 -19.54 -33.69 -9.88
N SER A 107 -20.06 -32.67 -10.59
CA SER A 107 -21.28 -32.76 -11.41
C SER A 107 -21.09 -33.47 -12.76
N LYS A 108 -19.83 -33.68 -13.21
CA LYS A 108 -19.54 -34.38 -14.48
C LYS A 108 -19.32 -35.88 -14.30
N ASN A 109 -19.10 -36.31 -13.06
CA ASN A 109 -18.76 -37.69 -12.70
C ASN A 109 -19.91 -38.45 -12.00
N GLY A 110 -21.13 -37.91 -12.01
CA GLY A 110 -22.36 -38.57 -11.52
C GLY A 110 -23.43 -38.57 -12.58
#